data_AF-A0A538CAQ8-F1
#
_entry.id   AF-A0A538CAQ8-F1
#
_cell.length_a   1.000
_cell.length_b   1.000
_cell.length_c   1.000
_cell.angle_alpha   90.00
_cell.angle_beta   90.00
_cell.angle_gamma   90.00
#
_symmetry.space_group_name_H-M   'P 1'
#
loop_
_entity.id
_entity.type
_entity.pdbx_description
1 polymer ?
#
loop_
_entity_poly.entity_id
_entity_poly.type
_entity_poly.pdbx_seq_one_letter_code
_entity_poly.pdbx_strand_id
1 'polypeptide(L)'
;MQREPDRDVVTAEPQLGDVLEDSERWEVRPSRRGRRVFVVYLPGLEPIFWSLFSAGGFVAAILIPVHVAILGIAFGAGWLPGDALSYGRILHLVHNPLTKLYLWGLISLPIYHWAHRFRFAIHHQFGIHGFKRLVAVATYGTAVTGTVLAAWVLLRL
;
A
#
# COMPACT_ATOMS: atom_id res chain seq x y z
N MET A 1 40.13 -57.85 -28.68
CA MET A 1 40.47 -56.56 -28.04
C MET A 1 39.15 -55.89 -27.64
N GLN A 2 38.60 -56.29 -26.49
CA GLN A 2 37.38 -55.72 -25.91
C GLN A 2 37.74 -54.38 -25.26
N ARG A 3 37.03 -53.30 -25.63
CA ARG A 3 37.12 -52.01 -24.91
C ARG A 3 36.15 -52.04 -23.74
N GLU A 4 36.69 -51.83 -22.56
CA GLU A 4 35.95 -51.59 -21.32
C GLU A 4 35.17 -50.28 -21.41
N PRO A 5 33.91 -50.20 -20.92
CA PRO A 5 33.20 -48.93 -20.84
C PRO A 5 33.74 -48.13 -19.63
N ASP A 6 34.23 -46.93 -19.95
CA ASP A 6 34.68 -45.89 -19.03
C ASP A 6 33.64 -45.64 -17.92
N ARG A 7 34.06 -45.83 -16.67
CA ARG A 7 33.20 -45.88 -15.48
C ARG A 7 33.16 -44.56 -14.70
N ASP A 8 33.44 -43.41 -15.30
CA ASP A 8 33.66 -42.20 -14.50
C ASP A 8 32.67 -41.04 -14.79
N VAL A 9 31.44 -41.32 -15.23
CA VAL A 9 30.34 -40.32 -15.14
C VAL A 9 29.70 -40.39 -13.76
N VAL A 10 30.49 -40.05 -12.74
CA VAL A 10 29.94 -39.69 -11.43
C VAL A 10 29.39 -38.28 -11.57
N THR A 11 28.06 -38.14 -11.53
CA THR A 11 27.38 -36.87 -11.28
C THR A 11 27.86 -36.33 -9.93
N ALA A 12 28.90 -35.50 -9.95
CA ALA A 12 29.33 -34.74 -8.80
C ALA A 12 28.27 -33.65 -8.55
N GLU A 13 27.57 -33.74 -7.43
CA GLU A 13 26.75 -32.64 -6.92
C GLU A 13 27.63 -31.38 -6.86
N PRO A 14 27.19 -30.22 -7.39
CA PRO A 14 27.95 -28.99 -7.33
C PRO A 14 28.33 -28.72 -5.87
N GLN A 15 29.62 -28.62 -5.57
CA GLN A 15 30.02 -28.37 -4.19
C GLN A 15 29.57 -26.97 -3.80
N LEU A 16 29.19 -26.79 -2.54
CA LEU A 16 28.73 -25.49 -2.03
C LEU A 16 29.74 -24.38 -2.33
N GLY A 17 31.04 -24.70 -2.37
CA GLY A 17 32.09 -23.77 -2.79
C GLY A 17 31.94 -23.29 -4.24
N ASP A 18 31.67 -24.18 -5.18
CA ASP A 18 31.49 -23.84 -6.60
C ASP A 18 30.25 -22.96 -6.81
N VAL A 19 29.18 -23.25 -6.06
CA VAL A 19 27.93 -22.47 -6.09
C VAL A 19 28.13 -21.09 -5.47
N LEU A 20 28.92 -20.99 -4.40
CA LEU A 20 29.23 -19.72 -3.76
C LEU A 20 30.16 -18.87 -4.65
N GLU A 21 31.22 -19.43 -5.21
CA GLU A 21 32.12 -18.71 -6.14
C GLU A 21 31.38 -18.19 -7.37
N ASP A 22 30.47 -18.98 -7.95
CA ASP A 22 29.66 -18.49 -9.06
C ASP A 22 28.64 -17.43 -8.62
N SER A 23 28.09 -17.50 -7.40
CA SER A 23 27.22 -16.43 -6.87
C SER A 23 27.98 -15.11 -6.65
N GLU A 24 29.21 -15.16 -6.15
CA GLU A 24 30.07 -13.98 -5.93
C GLU A 24 30.52 -13.33 -7.24
N ARG A 25 30.68 -14.12 -8.31
CA ARG A 25 30.96 -13.65 -9.67
C ARG A 25 29.85 -12.73 -10.21
N TRP A 26 28.60 -12.94 -9.80
CA TRP A 26 27.46 -12.14 -10.25
C TRP A 26 27.21 -10.88 -9.41
N GLU A 27 27.70 -10.85 -8.16
CA GLU A 27 27.53 -9.71 -7.27
C GLU A 27 28.55 -8.59 -7.50
N VAL A 28 29.79 -8.92 -7.92
CA VAL A 28 30.87 -7.93 -8.02
C VAL A 28 31.16 -7.53 -9.47
N ARG A 29 30.22 -6.83 -10.11
CA ARG A 29 30.58 -5.92 -11.21
C ARG A 29 31.11 -4.63 -10.58
N PRO A 30 32.40 -4.25 -10.74
CA PRO A 30 32.88 -2.99 -10.21
C PRO A 30 32.09 -1.86 -10.86
N SER A 31 31.23 -1.22 -10.08
CA SER A 31 30.53 -0.01 -10.47
C SER A 31 31.61 1.01 -10.84
N ARG A 32 31.69 1.39 -12.12
CA ARG A 32 32.60 2.45 -12.58
C ARG A 32 32.41 3.67 -11.67
N ARG A 33 33.44 3.97 -10.89
CA ARG A 33 33.57 5.19 -10.09
C ARG A 33 33.41 6.39 -11.03
N GLY A 34 32.27 7.08 -10.99
CA GLY A 34 32.01 8.12 -11.98
C GLY A 34 30.65 8.83 -11.96
N ARG A 35 30.10 9.12 -10.78
CA ARG A 35 29.32 10.35 -10.47
C ARG A 35 28.75 10.21 -9.06
N ARG A 36 29.10 11.11 -8.15
CA ARG A 36 28.22 11.41 -7.01
C ARG A 36 27.00 12.10 -7.60
N VAL A 37 26.04 11.30 -8.09
CA VAL A 37 24.74 11.84 -8.45
C VAL A 37 24.08 12.13 -7.12
N PHE A 38 24.18 13.37 -6.65
CA PHE A 38 23.23 13.87 -5.67
C PHE A 38 21.90 13.92 -6.42
N VAL A 39 21.18 12.79 -6.41
CA VAL A 39 19.87 12.67 -7.06
C VAL A 39 18.89 13.49 -6.23
N VAL A 40 18.86 14.79 -6.46
CA VAL A 40 17.73 15.63 -6.09
C VAL A 40 16.69 15.40 -7.19
N TYR A 41 15.96 14.29 -7.09
CA TYR A 41 14.83 14.01 -7.98
C TYR A 41 13.59 14.71 -7.42
N LEU A 42 13.19 15.84 -7.99
CA LEU A 42 11.84 16.39 -7.80
C LEU A 42 11.35 17.03 -9.12
N PRO A 43 10.09 16.84 -9.56
CA PRO A 43 9.32 15.59 -9.55
C PRO A 43 8.35 15.44 -10.76
N GLY A 44 8.08 14.21 -11.21
CA GLY A 44 6.72 13.85 -11.62
C GLY A 44 5.87 13.64 -10.37
N LEU A 45 4.53 13.76 -10.40
CA LEU A 45 3.65 13.65 -9.22
C LEU A 45 3.73 12.30 -8.46
N GLU A 46 4.54 11.35 -8.94
CA GLU A 46 4.68 9.99 -8.42
C GLU A 46 5.10 9.87 -6.94
N PRO A 47 6.06 10.65 -6.41
CA PRO A 47 6.42 10.62 -4.99
C PRO A 47 5.27 11.09 -4.08
N ILE A 48 4.40 11.98 -4.55
CA ILE A 48 3.23 12.45 -3.81
C ILE A 48 2.20 11.32 -3.70
N PHE A 49 1.94 10.61 -4.80
CA PHE A 49 1.04 9.46 -4.76
C PHE A 49 1.57 8.33 -3.87
N TRP A 50 2.88 8.11 -3.87
CA TRP A 50 3.54 7.15 -2.99
C TRP A 50 3.48 7.55 -1.51
N SER A 51 3.70 8.82 -1.19
CA SER A 51 3.60 9.29 0.20
C SER A 51 2.18 9.18 0.72
N LEU A 52 1.18 9.53 -0.10
CA LEU A 52 -0.24 9.43 0.25
C LEU A 52 -0.69 7.96 0.38
N PHE A 53 -0.17 7.07 -0.47
CA PHE A 53 -0.36 5.62 -0.33
C PHE A 53 0.22 5.07 0.98
N SER A 54 1.43 5.49 1.34
CA SER A 54 2.08 5.06 2.59
C SER A 54 1.34 5.56 3.83
N ALA A 55 1.04 6.87 3.88
CA ALA A 55 0.28 7.48 4.97
C ALA A 55 -1.12 6.85 5.11
N GLY A 56 -1.82 6.65 3.99
CA GLY A 56 -3.12 5.98 3.98
C GLY A 56 -3.08 4.53 4.42
N GLY A 57 -2.03 3.79 4.04
CA GLY A 57 -1.83 2.41 4.48
C GLY A 57 -1.58 2.31 5.98
N PHE A 58 -0.75 3.20 6.53
CA PHE A 58 -0.49 3.28 7.97
C PHE A 58 -1.74 3.60 8.77
N VAL A 59 -2.48 4.64 8.37
CA VAL A 59 -3.74 5.04 9.00
C VAL A 59 -4.76 3.91 8.91
N ALA A 60 -4.90 3.28 7.75
CA ALA A 60 -5.83 2.18 7.55
C ALA A 60 -5.50 0.97 8.43
N ALA A 61 -4.23 0.57 8.48
CA ALA A 61 -3.78 -0.60 9.22
C ALA A 61 -4.02 -0.48 10.74
N ILE A 62 -3.95 0.73 11.30
CA ILE A 62 -4.13 0.95 12.73
C ILE A 62 -5.59 1.26 13.05
N LEU A 63 -6.19 2.23 12.35
CA LEU A 63 -7.49 2.77 12.74
C LEU A 63 -8.66 1.95 12.23
N ILE A 64 -8.61 1.38 11.02
CA ILE A 64 -9.76 0.63 10.48
C ILE A 64 -10.09 -0.58 11.36
N PRO A 65 -9.15 -1.41 11.84
CA PRO A 65 -9.46 -2.50 12.76
C PRO A 65 -10.15 -2.02 14.04
N VAL A 66 -9.72 -0.88 14.60
CA VAL A 66 -10.35 -0.28 15.78
C VAL A 66 -11.79 0.11 15.51
N HIS A 67 -12.07 0.79 14.38
CA HIS A 67 -13.45 1.15 14.03
C HIS A 67 -14.31 -0.06 13.71
N VAL A 68 -13.76 -1.09 13.06
CA VAL A 68 -14.48 -2.35 12.80
C VAL A 68 -14.81 -3.05 14.13
N ALA A 69 -13.87 -3.10 15.06
CA ALA A 69 -14.10 -3.69 16.37
C ALA A 69 -15.19 -2.95 17.16
N ILE A 70 -15.19 -1.61 17.16
CA ILE A 70 -16.16 -0.81 17.91
C ILE A 70 -17.52 -0.78 17.20
N LEU A 71 -17.56 -0.31 15.94
CA LEU A 71 -18.79 -0.03 15.20
C LEU A 71 -19.41 -1.29 14.58
N GLY A 72 -18.59 -2.26 14.19
CA GLY A 72 -19.05 -3.50 13.57
C GLY A 72 -19.37 -4.58 14.60
N ILE A 73 -18.41 -4.86 15.50
CA ILE A 73 -18.52 -5.99 16.43
C ILE A 73 -19.17 -5.57 17.74
N ALA A 74 -18.58 -4.64 18.49
CA ALA A 74 -19.04 -4.28 19.83
C ALA A 74 -20.45 -3.66 19.82
N PHE A 75 -20.75 -2.83 18.82
CA PHE A 75 -22.11 -2.30 18.63
C PHE A 75 -23.12 -3.38 18.25
N GLY A 76 -22.80 -4.22 17.25
CA GLY A 76 -23.67 -5.32 16.84
C GLY A 76 -23.91 -6.36 17.95
N ALA A 77 -22.92 -6.58 18.82
CA ALA A 77 -22.99 -7.50 19.95
C ALA A 77 -23.62 -6.88 21.21
N GLY A 78 -23.97 -5.59 21.21
CA GLY A 78 -24.55 -4.91 22.36
C GLY A 78 -23.60 -4.71 23.54
N TRP A 79 -22.29 -4.73 23.30
CA TRP A 79 -21.26 -4.52 24.34
C TRP A 79 -21.09 -3.06 24.72
N LEU A 80 -21.61 -2.15 23.92
CA LEU A 80 -21.57 -0.72 24.16
C LEU A 80 -22.71 -0.29 25.10
N PRO A 81 -22.47 0.71 25.97
CA PRO A 81 -23.55 1.38 26.70
C PRO A 81 -24.64 1.86 25.73
N GLY A 82 -25.91 1.76 26.13
CA GLY A 82 -27.05 2.03 25.25
C GLY A 82 -27.07 3.42 24.61
N ASP A 83 -26.40 4.41 25.20
CA ASP A 83 -26.29 5.78 24.71
C ASP A 83 -24.94 6.12 24.05
N ALA A 84 -24.00 5.16 23.98
CA ALA A 84 -22.62 5.40 23.55
C ALA A 84 -22.52 5.88 22.08
N LEU A 85 -23.39 5.37 21.21
CA LEU A 85 -23.51 5.78 19.80
C LEU A 85 -24.79 6.59 19.54
N SER A 86 -25.36 7.21 20.57
CA SER A 86 -26.53 8.08 20.41
C SER A 86 -26.22 9.30 19.54
N TYR A 87 -27.19 9.72 18.73
CA TYR A 87 -27.03 10.83 17.80
C TYR A 87 -26.51 12.11 18.49
N GLY A 88 -27.09 12.49 19.64
CA GLY A 88 -26.67 13.68 20.39
C GLY A 88 -25.22 13.64 20.86
N ARG A 89 -24.74 12.47 21.33
CA ARG A 89 -23.36 12.28 21.78
C ARG A 89 -22.37 12.36 20.62
N ILE A 90 -22.68 11.71 19.50
CA ILE A 90 -21.82 11.75 18.31
C ILE A 90 -21.81 13.15 17.68
N LEU A 91 -22.95 13.83 17.61
CA LEU A 91 -23.00 15.22 17.12
C LEU A 91 -22.15 16.16 17.99
N HIS A 92 -22.25 16.03 19.31
CA HIS A 92 -21.40 16.78 20.24
C HIS A 92 -19.90 16.49 20.02
N LEU A 93 -19.55 15.22 19.77
CA LEU A 93 -18.17 14.83 19.48
C LEU A 93 -17.67 15.40 18.15
N VAL A 94 -18.52 15.41 17.12
CA VAL A 94 -18.19 15.92 15.77
C VAL A 94 -18.13 17.44 15.74
N HIS A 95 -18.80 18.17 16.63
CA HIS A 95 -18.61 19.62 16.76
C HIS A 95 -17.18 20.02 17.14
N ASN A 96 -16.41 19.12 17.78
CA ASN A 96 -15.00 19.38 18.08
C ASN A 96 -14.17 19.38 16.78
N PRO A 97 -13.44 20.47 16.46
CA PRO A 97 -12.62 20.55 15.24
C PRO A 97 -11.55 19.46 15.14
N LEU A 98 -11.03 18.96 16.27
CA LEU A 98 -10.07 17.86 16.28
C LEU A 98 -10.70 16.55 15.80
N THR A 99 -11.93 16.26 16.24
CA THR A 99 -12.68 15.09 15.77
C THR A 99 -12.96 15.20 14.28
N LYS A 100 -13.33 16.39 13.78
CA LYS A 100 -13.53 16.61 12.34
C LYS A 100 -12.25 16.32 11.56
N LEU A 101 -11.12 16.86 12.00
CA LEU A 101 -9.83 16.63 11.35
C LEU A 101 -9.46 15.14 11.34
N TYR A 102 -9.68 14.46 12.47
CA TYR A 102 -9.47 13.02 12.59
C TYR A 102 -10.34 12.23 11.61
N LEU A 103 -11.65 12.48 11.57
CA LEU A 103 -12.58 11.79 10.67
C LEU A 103 -12.24 12.08 9.20
N TRP A 104 -11.86 13.31 8.89
CA TRP A 104 -11.43 13.69 7.55
C TRP A 104 -10.18 12.90 7.11
N GLY A 105 -9.17 12.81 7.97
CA GLY A 105 -7.97 12.01 7.71
C GLY A 105 -8.25 10.52 7.62
N LEU A 106 -9.09 9.98 8.51
CA LEU A 106 -9.51 8.59 8.55
C LEU A 106 -10.25 8.16 7.28
N ILE A 107 -11.02 9.06 6.66
CA ILE A 107 -11.75 8.77 5.41
C ILE A 107 -10.84 8.99 4.21
N SER A 108 -10.16 10.13 4.16
CA SER A 108 -9.42 10.57 2.98
C SER A 108 -8.14 9.77 2.75
N LEU A 109 -7.34 9.48 3.79
CA LEU A 109 -6.06 8.81 3.59
C LEU A 109 -6.23 7.34 3.12
N PRO A 110 -7.11 6.52 3.71
CA PRO A 110 -7.35 5.17 3.22
C PRO A 110 -7.94 5.09 1.81
N ILE A 111 -8.75 6.07 1.38
CA ILE A 111 -9.29 6.07 0.00
C ILE A 111 -8.19 6.29 -1.03
N TYR A 112 -7.18 7.11 -0.73
CA TYR A 112 -6.00 7.26 -1.59
C TYR A 112 -5.11 6.01 -1.59
N HIS A 113 -4.94 5.35 -0.44
CA HIS A 113 -4.25 4.06 -0.37
C HIS A 113 -4.93 3.02 -1.25
N TRP A 114 -6.25 2.90 -1.15
CA TRP A 114 -7.05 2.00 -1.98
C TRP A 114 -6.94 2.36 -3.47
N ALA A 115 -7.11 3.63 -3.84
CA ALA A 115 -7.07 4.07 -5.24
C ALA A 115 -5.72 3.73 -5.91
N HIS A 116 -4.62 3.91 -5.19
CA HIS A 116 -3.29 3.57 -5.66
C HIS A 116 -3.15 2.05 -5.87
N ARG A 117 -3.49 1.25 -4.85
CA ARG A 117 -3.35 -0.21 -4.89
C ARG A 117 -4.28 -0.86 -5.93
N PHE A 118 -5.50 -0.36 -6.07
CA PHE A 118 -6.49 -0.87 -7.03
C PHE A 118 -6.07 -0.62 -8.48
N ARG A 119 -5.49 0.55 -8.78
CA ARG A 119 -4.90 0.83 -10.10
C ARG A 119 -3.80 -0.17 -10.44
N PHE A 120 -2.88 -0.42 -9.51
CA PHE A 120 -1.81 -1.41 -9.72
C PHE A 120 -2.36 -2.83 -9.83
N ALA A 121 -3.37 -3.21 -9.05
CA ALA A 121 -4.02 -4.52 -9.15
C ALA A 121 -4.61 -4.75 -10.55
N ILE A 122 -5.32 -3.77 -11.12
CA ILE A 122 -5.87 -3.89 -12.48
C ILE A 122 -4.77 -4.04 -13.53
N HIS A 123 -3.67 -3.32 -13.37
CA HIS A 123 -2.59 -3.38 -14.35
C HIS A 123 -1.72 -4.64 -14.25
N HIS A 124 -1.31 -5.03 -13.04
CA HIS A 124 -0.35 -6.10 -12.85
C HIS A 124 -1.00 -7.45 -12.58
N GLN A 125 -2.12 -7.49 -11.84
CA GLN A 125 -2.77 -8.75 -11.49
C GLN A 125 -3.76 -9.18 -12.58
N PHE A 126 -4.47 -8.24 -13.23
CA PHE A 126 -5.43 -8.57 -14.29
C PHE A 126 -4.88 -8.38 -15.71
N GLY A 127 -3.69 -7.80 -15.88
CA GLY A 127 -3.04 -7.64 -17.19
C GLY A 127 -3.80 -6.73 -18.17
N ILE A 128 -4.73 -5.90 -17.68
CA ILE A 128 -5.53 -5.02 -18.54
C ILE A 128 -4.73 -3.75 -18.83
N HIS A 129 -4.14 -3.71 -20.03
CA HIS A 129 -3.24 -2.64 -20.46
C HIS A 129 -3.93 -1.51 -21.25
N GLY A 130 -5.15 -1.72 -21.77
CA GLY A 130 -5.84 -0.76 -22.63
C GLY A 130 -6.47 0.44 -21.90
N PHE A 131 -6.89 0.25 -20.64
CA PHE A 131 -7.74 1.22 -19.92
C PHE A 131 -6.99 2.05 -18.86
N LYS A 132 -5.67 2.23 -18.98
CA LYS A 132 -4.84 2.87 -17.93
C LYS A 132 -5.32 4.23 -17.50
N ARG A 133 -5.69 5.10 -18.45
CA ARG A 133 -6.21 6.44 -18.14
C ARG A 133 -7.59 6.39 -17.49
N LEU A 134 -8.49 5.55 -17.99
CA LEU A 134 -9.84 5.43 -17.43
C LEU A 134 -9.79 4.92 -15.98
N VAL A 135 -9.00 3.89 -15.73
CA VAL A 135 -8.82 3.33 -14.38
C VAL A 135 -8.20 4.38 -13.46
N ALA A 136 -7.15 5.07 -13.89
CA ALA A 136 -6.54 6.12 -13.08
C ALA A 136 -7.50 7.27 -12.76
N VAL A 137 -8.28 7.73 -13.76
CA VAL A 137 -9.28 8.79 -13.56
C VAL A 137 -10.39 8.32 -12.63
N ALA A 138 -10.89 7.09 -12.79
CA ALA A 138 -11.93 6.54 -11.93
C ALA A 138 -11.44 6.39 -10.47
N THR A 139 -10.26 5.80 -10.25
CA THR A 139 -9.76 5.54 -8.88
C THR A 139 -9.37 6.81 -8.15
N TYR A 140 -8.54 7.66 -8.76
CA TYR A 140 -8.12 8.90 -8.14
C TYR A 140 -9.24 9.94 -8.12
N GLY A 141 -10.12 9.95 -9.12
CA GLY A 141 -11.32 10.79 -9.12
C GLY A 141 -12.27 10.43 -7.99
N THR A 142 -12.46 9.13 -7.71
CA THR A 142 -13.23 8.66 -6.54
C THR A 142 -12.57 9.12 -5.23
N ALA A 143 -11.25 9.03 -5.13
CA ALA A 143 -10.52 9.48 -3.93
C ALA A 143 -10.67 10.99 -3.68
N VAL A 144 -10.54 11.81 -4.73
CA VAL A 144 -10.75 13.27 -4.65
C VAL A 144 -12.19 13.59 -4.28
N THR A 145 -13.16 12.97 -4.95
CA THR A 145 -14.59 13.19 -4.67
C THR A 145 -14.94 12.82 -3.24
N GLY A 146 -14.46 11.67 -2.75
CA GLY A 146 -14.65 11.24 -1.37
C GLY A 146 -14.03 12.20 -0.36
N THR A 147 -12.83 12.71 -0.64
CA THR A 147 -12.14 13.67 0.23
C THR A 147 -12.88 15.00 0.31
N VAL A 148 -13.36 15.52 -0.83
CA VAL A 148 -14.14 16.76 -0.91
C VAL A 148 -15.48 16.61 -0.22
N LEU A 149 -16.18 15.49 -0.45
CA LEU A 149 -17.47 15.22 0.18
C LEU A 149 -17.32 15.11 1.70
N ALA A 150 -16.30 14.40 2.18
CA ALA A 150 -16.01 14.28 3.61
C ALA A 150 -15.73 15.66 4.24
N ALA A 151 -14.90 16.48 3.60
CA ALA A 151 -14.65 17.84 4.07
C ALA A 151 -15.94 18.68 4.10
N TRP A 152 -16.73 18.64 3.03
CA TRP A 152 -17.97 19.41 2.92
C TRP A 152 -18.99 19.02 4.00
N VAL A 153 -19.19 17.72 4.23
CA VAL A 153 -20.08 17.22 5.27
C VAL A 153 -19.60 17.67 6.65
N LEU A 154 -18.31 17.49 6.98
CA LEU A 154 -17.76 17.84 8.29
C LEU A 154 -17.76 19.35 8.56
N LEU A 155 -17.63 20.18 7.53
CA LEU A 155 -17.74 21.64 7.64
C LEU A 155 -19.19 22.13 7.77
N ARG A 156 -20.16 21.32 7.34
CA ARG A 156 -21.61 21.63 7.45
C ARG A 156 -22.21 21.22 8.80
N LEU A 157 -21.69 20.14 9.39
CA LEU A 157 -21.96 19.73 10.77
C LEU A 157 -21.40 20.75 11.76
#